data_AF-A0A5R9BUY7-F1
#
_entry.id   AF-A0A5R9BUY7-F1
#
_cell.length_a   1.000
_cell.length_b   1.000
_cell.length_c   1.000
_cell.angle_alpha   90.00
_cell.angle_beta   90.00
_cell.angle_gamma   90.00
#
_symmetry.space_group_name_H-M   'P 1'
#
loop_
_entity.id
_entity.type
_entity.pdbx_description
1 polymer ?
#
loop_
_entity_poly.entity_id
_entity_poly.type
_entity_poly.pdbx_seq_one_letter_code
_entity_poly.pdbx_strand_id
1 'polypeptide(L)'
;MNDEIVRKDIERNKAYGSIKERIDSIDIFRRKFIDDPFTEVILVNKTDNRNSMRLNLVFKDERRSRKIIIGLRKIHDSVYVPVTLFVTKNRNFDYAHSKRIKMDELSWF
;
A
#
# COMPACT_ATOMS: atom_id res chain seq x y z
N MET A 1 28.55 8.67 14.63
CA MET A 1 28.62 7.28 14.13
C MET A 1 28.47 7.37 12.62
N ASN A 2 29.52 7.03 11.86
CA ASN A 2 29.40 6.94 10.41
C ASN A 2 28.97 5.51 10.12
N ASP A 3 27.68 5.32 9.85
CA ASP A 3 27.18 4.04 9.40
C ASP A 3 27.59 3.86 7.94
N GLU A 4 28.63 3.07 7.71
CA GLU A 4 29.05 2.70 6.36
C GLU A 4 28.08 1.61 5.85
N ILE A 5 27.19 1.98 4.93
CA ILE A 5 26.18 1.07 4.38
C ILE A 5 26.83 0.19 3.31
N VAL A 6 27.10 -1.07 3.64
CA VAL A 6 27.63 -2.06 2.70
C VAL A 6 26.49 -2.80 1.99
N ARG A 7 26.44 -2.68 0.67
CA ARG A 7 25.40 -3.31 -0.17
C ARG A 7 25.24 -4.82 0.08
N LYS A 8 26.35 -5.55 0.23
CA LYS A 8 26.32 -7.00 0.48
C LYS A 8 25.60 -7.36 1.77
N ASP A 9 25.68 -6.50 2.79
CA ASP A 9 25.02 -6.75 4.08
C ASP A 9 23.52 -6.49 4.00
N ILE A 10 23.09 -5.52 3.19
CA ILE A 10 21.68 -5.34 2.82
C ILE A 10 21.18 -6.56 2.06
N GLU A 11 21.93 -7.06 1.07
CA GLU A 11 21.54 -8.20 0.24
C GLU A 11 21.44 -9.52 1.03
N ARG A 12 22.28 -9.70 2.05
CA ARG A 12 22.24 -10.87 2.97
C ARG A 12 21.09 -10.81 3.96
N ASN A 13 20.45 -9.66 4.15
CA ASN A 13 19.32 -9.52 5.06
C ASN A 13 18.15 -10.41 4.60
N LYS A 14 17.55 -11.18 5.51
CA LYS A 14 16.40 -12.04 5.22
C LYS A 14 15.19 -11.27 4.63
N ALA A 15 15.09 -9.97 4.92
CA ALA A 15 14.06 -9.08 4.41
C ALA A 15 14.38 -8.50 3.02
N TYR A 16 15.60 -8.67 2.49
CA TYR A 16 16.04 -8.04 1.24
C TYR A 16 15.08 -8.29 0.07
N GLY A 17 14.64 -9.54 -0.11
CA GLY A 17 13.67 -9.88 -1.16
C GLY A 17 12.37 -9.07 -1.05
N SER A 18 11.87 -8.87 0.17
CA SER A 18 10.65 -8.09 0.41
C SER A 18 10.86 -6.58 0.21
N ILE A 19 12.06 -6.06 0.52
CA ILE A 19 12.43 -4.67 0.26
C ILE A 19 12.49 -4.44 -1.25
N LYS A 20 13.20 -5.30 -1.97
CA LYS A 20 13.31 -5.24 -3.43
C LYS A 20 11.94 -5.30 -4.10
N GLU A 21 11.08 -6.24 -3.69
CA GLU A 21 9.71 -6.35 -4.23
C GLU A 21 8.89 -5.06 -4.03
N ARG A 22 9.06 -4.37 -2.89
CA ARG A 22 8.39 -3.08 -2.65
C ARG A 22 8.93 -1.98 -3.56
N ILE A 23 10.24 -1.88 -3.71
CA ILE A 23 10.88 -0.88 -4.59
C ILE A 23 10.45 -1.11 -6.04
N ASP A 24 10.48 -2.36 -6.51
CA ASP A 24 10.03 -2.75 -7.86
C ASP A 24 8.54 -2.46 -8.11
N SER A 25 7.77 -2.20 -7.05
CA SER A 25 6.34 -1.89 -7.11
C SER A 25 6.01 -0.40 -6.97
N ILE A 26 7.00 0.50 -6.81
CA ILE A 26 6.78 1.94 -6.65
C ILE A 26 6.09 2.56 -7.90
N ASP A 27 6.31 1.96 -9.08
CA ASP A 27 5.65 2.37 -10.33
C ASP A 27 4.11 2.34 -10.26
N ILE A 28 3.55 1.61 -9.30
CA ILE A 28 2.11 1.58 -9.03
C ILE A 28 1.52 2.97 -8.78
N PHE A 29 2.27 3.91 -8.17
CA PHE A 29 1.73 5.22 -7.86
C PHE A 29 1.38 5.98 -9.14
N ARG A 30 2.31 6.03 -10.09
CA ARG A 30 2.04 6.61 -11.39
C ARG A 30 0.95 5.82 -12.12
N ARG A 31 1.11 4.50 -12.22
CA ARG A 31 0.20 3.67 -13.01
C ARG A 31 -1.25 3.74 -12.51
N LYS A 32 -1.47 3.65 -11.20
CA LYS A 32 -2.83 3.52 -10.62
C LYS A 32 -3.44 4.79 -10.05
N PHE A 33 -2.69 5.90 -10.00
CA PHE A 33 -3.27 7.21 -9.69
C PHE A 33 -3.28 8.18 -10.88
N ILE A 34 -2.55 7.89 -11.96
CA ILE A 34 -2.46 8.78 -13.14
C ILE A 34 -2.92 8.03 -14.40
N ASP A 35 -2.23 6.94 -14.78
CA ASP A 35 -2.40 6.36 -16.11
C ASP A 35 -3.66 5.48 -16.25
N ASP A 36 -3.96 4.67 -15.23
CA ASP A 36 -5.10 3.76 -15.13
C ASP A 36 -5.63 3.77 -13.68
N PRO A 37 -6.46 4.74 -13.31
CA PRO A 37 -6.86 4.96 -11.92
C PRO A 37 -7.47 3.72 -11.23
N PHE A 38 -7.35 3.67 -9.90
CA PHE A 38 -8.11 2.70 -9.11
C PHE A 38 -9.63 2.91 -9.27
N THR A 39 -10.36 1.82 -9.43
CA THR A 39 -11.84 1.84 -9.51
C THR A 39 -12.51 1.57 -8.16
N GLU A 40 -11.74 1.16 -7.15
CA GLU A 40 -12.23 0.89 -5.80
C GLU A 40 -11.23 1.36 -4.75
N VAL A 41 -11.75 1.91 -3.65
CA VAL A 41 -11.01 2.20 -2.43
C VAL A 41 -11.68 1.53 -1.23
N ILE A 42 -10.87 1.06 -0.28
CA ILE A 42 -11.34 0.55 1.00
C ILE A 42 -11.24 1.66 2.04
N LEU A 43 -12.37 2.09 2.59
CA LEU A 43 -12.45 2.91 3.79
C LEU A 43 -12.23 2.01 5.01
N VAL A 44 -11.03 2.06 5.57
CA VAL A 44 -10.58 1.12 6.58
C VAL A 44 -11.23 1.42 7.93
N ASN A 45 -11.89 0.42 8.51
CA ASN A 45 -12.44 0.52 9.85
C ASN A 45 -11.30 0.55 10.89
N LYS A 46 -11.46 1.38 11.91
CA LYS A 46 -10.50 1.47 13.03
C LYS A 46 -10.42 0.16 13.82
N THR A 47 -11.50 -0.62 13.86
CA THR A 47 -11.56 -1.91 14.56
C THR A 47 -11.13 -3.09 13.70
N ASP A 48 -10.76 -2.87 12.43
CA ASP A 48 -10.28 -3.94 11.58
C ASP A 48 -8.92 -4.44 12.07
N ASN A 49 -8.83 -5.73 12.40
CA ASN A 49 -7.63 -6.35 12.97
C ASN A 49 -6.40 -6.25 12.04
N ARG A 50 -6.60 -6.04 10.74
CA ARG A 50 -5.50 -5.82 9.79
C ARG A 50 -5.02 -4.37 9.74
N ASN A 51 -5.69 -3.44 10.41
CA ASN A 51 -5.37 -2.02 10.43
C ASN A 51 -4.38 -1.62 11.53
N SER A 52 -3.23 -2.31 11.62
CA SER A 52 -2.19 -2.00 12.61
C SER A 52 -1.56 -0.62 12.44
N MET A 53 -1.61 -0.05 11.22
CA MET A 53 -1.01 1.24 10.88
C MET A 53 -1.98 2.42 10.96
N ARG A 54 -3.21 2.22 11.47
CA ARG A 54 -4.26 3.26 11.58
C ARG A 54 -4.50 3.97 10.25
N LEU A 55 -4.56 3.19 9.17
CA LEU A 55 -4.91 3.63 7.84
C LEU A 55 -6.38 4.07 7.80
N ASN A 56 -6.65 5.04 6.95
CA ASN A 56 -8.01 5.49 6.66
C ASN A 56 -8.49 4.96 5.30
N LEU A 57 -7.60 4.96 4.31
CA LEU A 57 -7.90 4.48 2.96
C LEU A 57 -6.88 3.42 2.56
N VAL A 58 -7.35 2.41 1.85
CA VAL A 58 -6.49 1.38 1.25
C VAL A 58 -6.87 1.16 -0.20
N PHE A 59 -5.86 1.15 -1.05
CA PHE A 59 -5.94 0.73 -2.45
C PHE A 59 -5.27 -0.62 -2.61
N LYS A 60 -5.81 -1.44 -3.50
CA LYS A 60 -5.29 -2.75 -3.81
C LYS A 60 -5.11 -2.91 -5.30
N ASP A 61 -3.99 -3.49 -5.67
CA ASP A 61 -3.69 -3.91 -7.03
C ASP A 61 -3.17 -5.34 -7.00
N GLU A 62 -3.32 -6.04 -8.12
CA GLU A 62 -2.78 -7.39 -8.29
C GLU A 62 -1.74 -7.40 -9.41
N ARG A 63 -0.52 -7.82 -9.08
CA ARG A 63 0.60 -7.91 -10.04
C ARG A 63 1.39 -9.17 -9.80
N ARG A 64 1.59 -10.00 -10.83
CA ARG A 64 2.40 -11.24 -10.77
C ARG A 64 2.01 -12.15 -9.58
N SER A 65 0.71 -12.36 -9.37
CA SER A 65 0.16 -13.14 -8.25
C SER A 65 0.48 -12.58 -6.86
N ARG A 66 0.82 -11.29 -6.77
CA ARG A 66 0.99 -10.54 -5.51
C ARG A 66 -0.12 -9.51 -5.38
N LYS A 67 -0.53 -9.26 -4.14
CA LYS A 67 -1.34 -8.09 -3.79
C LYS A 67 -0.39 -6.96 -3.39
N ILE A 68 -0.53 -5.82 -4.06
CA ILE A 68 0.13 -4.58 -3.70
C ILE A 68 -0.91 -3.72 -2.99
N ILE A 69 -0.55 -3.23 -1.81
CA ILE A 69 -1.45 -2.53 -0.90
C ILE A 69 -0.84 -1.16 -0.62
N ILE A 70 -1.59 -0.13 -0.96
CA ILE A 70 -1.23 1.26 -0.69
C ILE A 70 -2.17 1.76 0.39
N GLY A 71 -1.60 2.05 1.56
CA GLY A 71 -2.37 2.58 2.68
C GLY A 71 -2.12 4.07 2.85
N LEU A 72 -3.20 4.85 2.89
CA LEU A 72 -3.16 6.27 3.20
C LEU A 72 -3.72 6.54 4.59
N ARG A 73 -3.15 7.54 5.26
CA ARG A 73 -3.64 8.06 6.54
C ARG A 73 -4.09 9.51 6.38
N LYS A 74 -5.21 9.84 6.98
CA LYS A 74 -5.71 11.22 7.08
C LYS A 74 -4.84 11.98 8.08
N ILE A 75 -4.25 13.10 7.66
CA ILE A 75 -3.45 13.96 8.52
C ILE A 75 -4.18 15.25 8.90
N HIS A 76 -5.00 15.78 7.99
CA HIS A 76 -5.85 16.96 8.19
C HIS A 76 -7.17 16.76 7.43
N ASP A 77 -8.12 17.68 7.56
CA ASP A 77 -9.39 17.57 6.84
C ASP A 77 -9.18 17.47 5.34
N SER A 78 -9.73 16.38 4.78
CA SER A 78 -9.61 15.94 3.39
C SER A 78 -8.19 15.69 2.85
N VAL A 79 -7.15 15.74 3.69
CA VAL A 79 -5.76 15.48 3.28
C VAL A 79 -5.30 14.10 3.75
N TYR A 80 -4.91 13.27 2.78
CA TYR A 80 -4.40 11.92 2.99
C TYR A 80 -2.97 11.81 2.48
N VAL A 81 -2.10 11.16 3.25
CA VAL A 81 -0.71 10.88 2.85
C VAL A 81 -0.45 9.38 2.80
N PRO A 82 0.38 8.88 1.87
CA PRO A 82 0.78 7.48 1.85
C PRO A 82 1.63 7.16 3.07
N VAL A 83 1.25 6.09 3.77
CA VAL A 83 1.95 5.61 4.97
C VAL A 83 2.53 4.22 4.74
N THR A 84 1.99 3.45 3.79
CA THR A 84 2.53 2.12 3.48
C THR A 84 2.37 1.75 2.01
N LEU A 85 3.41 1.10 1.49
CA LEU A 85 3.39 0.29 0.28
C LEU A 85 3.79 -1.13 0.70
N PHE A 86 2.81 -2.01 0.75
CA PHE A 86 2.95 -3.37 1.24
C PHE A 86 2.66 -4.38 0.14
N VAL A 87 3.57 -5.33 -0.07
CA VAL A 87 3.42 -6.40 -1.06
C VAL A 87 3.26 -7.73 -0.33
N THR A 88 2.25 -8.52 -0.70
CA THR A 88 1.98 -9.81 -0.06
C THR A 88 1.60 -10.90 -1.05
N LYS A 89 2.03 -12.13 -0.75
CA LYS A 89 1.54 -13.37 -1.40
C LYS A 89 0.26 -13.90 -0.76
N ASN A 90 -0.11 -13.40 0.41
CA ASN A 90 -1.28 -13.89 1.12
C ASN A 90 -2.54 -13.43 0.39
N ARG A 91 -3.14 -14.35 -0.38
CA ARG A 91 -4.39 -14.11 -1.12
C ARG A 91 -5.55 -13.77 -0.19
N ASN A 92 -5.51 -14.23 1.06
CA ASN A 92 -6.54 -13.98 2.07
C ASN A 92 -6.32 -12.67 2.84
N PHE A 93 -5.29 -11.88 2.48
CA PHE A 93 -5.12 -10.56 3.09
C PHE A 93 -6.24 -9.63 2.64
N ASP A 94 -7.12 -9.29 3.57
CA ASP A 94 -8.22 -8.36 3.36
C ASP A 94 -8.56 -7.58 4.63
N TYR A 95 -9.20 -6.43 4.44
CA TYR A 95 -9.80 -5.59 5.46
C TYR A 95 -11.30 -5.92 5.52
N ALA A 96 -11.63 -7.12 6.00
CA ALA A 96 -12.96 -7.71 5.86
C ALA A 96 -14.07 -6.92 6.56
N HIS A 97 -13.74 -6.14 7.59
CA HIS A 97 -14.70 -5.33 8.35
C HIS A 97 -14.74 -3.87 7.89
N SER A 98 -14.14 -3.59 6.74
CA SER A 98 -14.00 -2.26 6.18
C SER A 98 -14.93 -2.08 4.98
N LYS A 99 -15.34 -0.83 4.73
CA LYS A 99 -16.28 -0.52 3.65
C LYS A 99 -15.52 -0.37 2.34
N ARG A 100 -16.01 -1.01 1.28
CA ARG A 100 -15.54 -0.79 -0.10
C ARG A 100 -16.38 0.29 -0.75
N ILE A 101 -15.70 1.22 -1.43
CA ILE A 101 -16.32 2.34 -2.13
C ILE A 101 -15.80 2.30 -3.56
N LYS A 102 -16.74 2.27 -4.49
CA LYS A 102 -16.49 2.41 -5.91
C LYS A 102 -16.08 3.84 -6.22
N MET A 103 -15.07 4.03 -7.07
CA MET A 103 -14.46 5.34 -7.34
C MET A 103 -15.20 6.12 -8.45
N ASP A 104 -16.37 5.66 -8.86
CA ASP A 104 -17.25 6.25 -9.88
C ASP A 104 -17.69 7.68 -9.52
N GLU A 105 -17.75 7.99 -8.21
CA GLU A 105 -18.30 9.22 -7.63
C GLU A 105 -17.23 10.11 -6.96
N LEU A 106 -16.00 9.60 -6.81
CA LEU A 106 -14.87 10.34 -6.25
C LEU A 106 -13.96 10.69 -7.40
N SER A 107 -14.22 11.86 -8.03
CA SER A 107 -13.28 12.39 -9.01
C SER A 107 -11.94 12.58 -8.29
N TRP A 108 -10.96 11.73 -8.62
CA TRP A 108 -9.59 11.86 -8.12
C TRP A 108 -8.84 13.01 -8.83
N PHE A 109 -9.57 13.83 -9.60
CA PHE A 109 -9.17 15.06 -10.26
C PHE A 109 -10.34 16.05 -10.31
#